data_AF-A0A1H5VRK1-F1
#
_entry.id   AF-A0A1H5VRK1-F1
#
_cell.length_a   1.000
_cell.length_b   1.000
_cell.length_c   1.000
_cell.angle_alpha   90.00
_cell.angle_beta   90.00
_cell.angle_gamma   90.00
#
_symmetry.space_group_name_H-M   'P 1'
#
loop_
_entity.id
_entity.type
_entity.pdbx_description
1 polymer ?
#
loop_
_entity_poly.entity_id
_entity_poly.type
_entity_poly.pdbx_seq_one_letter_code
_entity_poly.pdbx_strand_id
1 'polypeptide(L)'
;MPRQRGNVSHSNLQILNAILYVTEHGCKWSGLPKRFGNWHTIYTRMNRWAKSGVLQKVFERLQQQQIIRIKIEAVSMDSTSIKVHPDGTGAL
;
A
#
# COMPACT_ATOMS: atom_id res chain seq x y z
N MET A 1 4.65 -6.20 -12.93
CA MET A 1 3.87 -5.02 -12.49
C MET A 1 3.03 -4.49 -13.63
N PRO A 2 1.87 -3.85 -13.38
CA PRO A 2 1.03 -3.29 -14.45
C PRO A 2 1.81 -2.26 -15.27
N ARG A 3 1.73 -2.41 -16.60
CA ARG A 3 2.41 -1.54 -17.56
C ARG A 3 1.73 -0.16 -17.55
N GLN A 4 2.51 0.88 -17.33
CA GLN A 4 2.00 2.25 -17.40
C GLN A 4 1.73 2.60 -18.87
N ARG A 5 0.65 3.32 -19.17
CA ARG A 5 0.28 3.75 -20.51
C ARG A 5 0.07 5.27 -20.53
N GLY A 6 0.52 5.94 -21.59
CA GLY A 6 0.42 7.40 -21.75
C GLY A 6 1.50 8.17 -20.98
N ASN A 7 1.31 9.49 -20.83
CA ASN A 7 2.19 10.35 -20.06
C ASN A 7 1.88 10.18 -18.56
N VAL A 8 2.77 9.51 -17.82
CA VAL A 8 2.54 9.09 -16.43
C VAL A 8 3.33 9.99 -15.50
N SER A 9 2.62 10.76 -14.68
CA SER A 9 3.25 11.68 -13.71
C SER A 9 3.96 10.97 -12.55
N HIS A 10 3.57 9.72 -12.26
CA HIS A 10 4.14 8.93 -11.17
C HIS A 10 4.57 7.54 -11.64
N SER A 11 5.81 7.18 -11.32
CA SER A 11 6.35 5.84 -11.56
C SER A 11 5.67 4.80 -10.66
N ASN A 12 5.71 3.52 -11.05
CA ASN A 12 5.12 2.45 -10.24
C ASN A 12 5.76 2.36 -8.84
N LEU A 13 7.07 2.64 -8.75
CA LEU A 13 7.81 2.65 -7.49
C LEU A 13 7.39 3.82 -6.59
N GLN A 14 7.18 5.02 -7.14
CA GLN A 14 6.70 6.17 -6.35
C GLN A 14 5.33 5.88 -5.72
N ILE A 15 4.44 5.25 -6.49
CA ILE A 15 3.12 4.85 -6.01
C ILE A 15 3.25 3.80 -4.91
N LEU A 16 4.11 2.78 -5.08
CA LEU A 16 4.35 1.76 -4.06
C LEU A 16 4.94 2.35 -2.79
N ASN A 17 5.94 3.22 -2.89
CA ASN A 17 6.54 3.87 -1.73
C ASN A 17 5.52 4.70 -0.95
N ALA A 18 4.63 5.40 -1.65
CA ALA A 18 3.55 6.15 -1.00
C ALA A 18 2.54 5.23 -0.30
N ILE A 19 2.17 4.12 -0.91
CA ILE A 19 1.28 3.12 -0.30
C ILE A 19 1.95 2.53 0.94
N LEU A 20 3.21 2.07 0.83
CA LEU A 20 3.97 1.51 1.94
C LEU A 20 4.08 2.51 3.10
N TYR A 21 4.35 3.78 2.82
CA TYR A 21 4.39 4.82 3.84
C TYR A 21 3.07 4.90 4.62
N VAL A 22 1.94 4.93 3.91
CA VAL A 22 0.61 5.01 4.53
C VAL A 22 0.31 3.76 5.36
N THR A 23 0.67 2.58 4.85
CA THR A 23 0.45 1.32 5.56
C THR A 23 1.34 1.16 6.79
N GLU A 24 2.60 1.59 6.72
CA GLU A 24 3.56 1.51 7.81
C GLU A 24 3.26 2.52 8.93
N HIS A 25 2.87 3.74 8.57
CA HIS A 25 2.59 4.82 9.54
C HIS A 25 1.14 4.83 10.02
N GLY A 26 0.25 4.04 9.40
CA GLY A 26 -1.17 3.99 9.73
C GLY A 26 -1.90 5.33 9.55
N CYS A 27 -1.40 6.21 8.68
CA CYS A 27 -1.94 7.56 8.52
C CYS A 27 -3.11 7.60 7.52
N LYS A 28 -3.94 8.65 7.58
CA LYS A 28 -4.93 8.92 6.54
C LYS A 28 -4.22 9.30 5.23
N TRP A 29 -4.82 8.98 4.08
CA TRP A 29 -4.29 9.40 2.77
C TRP A 29 -4.09 10.91 2.66
N SER A 30 -4.97 11.73 3.26
CA SER A 30 -4.82 13.18 3.29
C SER A 30 -3.60 13.66 4.08
N GLY A 31 -3.05 12.82 4.97
CA GLY A 31 -1.81 13.06 5.70
C GLY A 31 -0.55 12.63 4.96
N LEU A 32 -0.66 12.14 3.72
CA LEU A 32 0.49 11.73 2.92
C LEU A 32 1.41 12.94 2.66
N PRO A 33 2.72 12.85 2.96
CA PRO A 33 3.66 13.93 2.70
C PRO A 33 3.69 14.34 1.22
N LYS A 34 3.69 15.64 0.96
CA LYS A 34 3.65 16.22 -0.40
C LYS A 34 4.76 15.70 -1.33
N ARG A 35 5.90 15.25 -0.79
CA ARG A 35 7.01 14.63 -1.54
C ARG A 35 6.59 13.40 -2.35
N PHE A 36 5.52 12.71 -1.94
CA PHE A 36 4.99 11.56 -2.67
C PHE A 36 4.07 11.95 -3.83
N GLY A 37 3.60 13.20 -3.87
CA GLY A 37 2.66 13.71 -4.85
C GLY A 37 1.23 13.83 -4.33
N ASN A 38 0.28 13.92 -5.26
CA ASN A 38 -1.12 14.08 -4.94
C ASN A 38 -1.68 12.77 -4.36
N TRP A 39 -2.12 12.82 -3.10
CA TRP A 39 -2.69 11.67 -2.39
C TRP A 39 -3.87 11.05 -3.14
N HIS A 40 -4.69 11.86 -3.83
CA HIS A 40 -5.86 11.37 -4.55
C HIS A 40 -5.45 10.50 -5.74
N THR A 41 -4.46 10.95 -6.53
CA THR A 41 -3.91 10.18 -7.65
C THR A 41 -3.33 8.83 -7.20
N ILE A 42 -2.64 8.84 -6.06
CA ILE A 42 -2.03 7.64 -5.46
C ILE A 42 -3.13 6.68 -4.99
N TYR A 43 -4.12 7.19 -4.27
CA TYR A 43 -5.26 6.41 -3.78
C TYR A 43 -6.04 5.77 -4.93
N THR A 44 -6.39 6.51 -5.98
CA THR A 44 -7.12 5.98 -7.14
C THR A 44 -6.36 4.83 -7.81
N ARG A 45 -5.04 4.96 -7.91
CA ARG A 45 -4.18 3.92 -8.50
C ARG A 45 -4.01 2.71 -7.58
N MET A 46 -3.82 2.94 -6.29
CA MET A 46 -3.82 1.91 -5.25
C MET A 46 -5.11 1.09 -5.34
N ASN A 47 -6.27 1.74 -5.32
CA ASN A 47 -7.58 1.08 -5.39
C ASN A 47 -7.73 0.23 -6.67
N ARG A 48 -7.28 0.74 -7.82
CA ARG A 48 -7.25 -0.04 -9.08
C ARG A 48 -6.35 -1.27 -8.97
N TRP A 49 -5.18 -1.14 -8.34
CA TRP A 49 -4.24 -2.23 -8.15
C TRP A 49 -4.71 -3.26 -7.11
N ALA A 50 -5.41 -2.82 -6.07
CA ALA A 50 -6.08 -3.69 -5.11
C ALA A 50 -7.13 -4.56 -5.81
N LYS A 51 -8.06 -3.93 -6.54
CA LYS A 51 -9.13 -4.63 -7.28
C LYS A 51 -8.63 -5.60 -8.36
N SER A 52 -7.44 -5.37 -8.91
CA SER A 52 -6.81 -6.25 -9.90
C SER A 52 -5.87 -7.29 -9.30
N GLY A 53 -5.75 -7.37 -7.97
CA GLY A 53 -4.85 -8.30 -7.28
C GLY A 53 -3.36 -7.99 -7.43
N VAL A 54 -3.00 -6.83 -7.99
CA VAL A 54 -1.60 -6.41 -8.17
C VAL A 54 -0.93 -6.18 -6.81
N LEU A 55 -1.59 -5.48 -5.89
CA LEU A 55 -1.01 -5.18 -4.58
C LEU A 55 -0.74 -6.44 -3.77
N GLN A 56 -1.67 -7.40 -3.79
CA GLN A 56 -1.49 -8.70 -3.16
C GLN A 56 -0.20 -9.37 -3.65
N LYS A 57 -0.04 -9.55 -4.96
CA LYS A 57 1.15 -10.19 -5.55
C LYS A 57 2.45 -9.46 -5.22
N VAL A 58 2.42 -8.12 -5.23
CA VAL A 58 3.61 -7.31 -4.92
C VAL A 58 4.00 -7.48 -3.46
N PHE A 59 3.05 -7.35 -2.54
CA PHE A 59 3.32 -7.45 -1.11
C PHE A 59 3.71 -8.87 -0.69
N GLU A 60 3.07 -9.91 -1.23
CA GLU A 60 3.50 -11.31 -1.04
C GLU A 60 4.96 -11.48 -1.43
N ARG A 61 5.37 -10.96 -2.59
CA ARG A 61 6.77 -11.04 -3.05
C ARG A 61 7.72 -10.27 -2.14
N LEU A 62 7.35 -9.06 -1.71
CA LEU A 62 8.17 -8.24 -0.82
C LEU A 62 8.34 -8.89 0.56
N GLN A 63 7.29 -9.54 1.09
CA GLN A 63 7.36 -10.31 2.33
C GLN A 63 8.25 -11.55 2.18
N GLN A 64 8.12 -12.30 1.07
CA GLN A 64 8.97 -13.46 0.77
C GLN A 64 10.46 -13.08 0.70
N GLN A 65 10.76 -11.86 0.23
CA GLN A 65 12.13 -11.33 0.19
C GLN A 65 12.56 -10.66 1.51
N GLN A 66 11.71 -10.68 2.54
CA GLN A 66 11.95 -10.03 3.83
C GLN A 66 12.21 -8.52 3.73
N ILE A 67 11.75 -7.87 2.66
CA ILE A 67 11.89 -6.44 2.42
C ILE A 67 10.92 -5.65 3.30
N ILE A 68 9.72 -6.19 3.54
CA ILE A 68 8.69 -5.59 4.38
C ILE A 68 8.19 -6.58 5.43
N ARG A 69 7.81 -6.07 6.61
CA ARG A 69 7.18 -6.84 7.70
C ARG A 69 5.75 -6.37 7.96
N ILE A 70 4.97 -6.22 6.91
CA ILE A 70 3.60 -5.68 6.96
C ILE A 70 2.62 -6.83 6.69
N LYS A 71 1.66 -7.11 7.57
CA LYS A 71 0.56 -8.06 7.26
C LYS A 71 -0.43 -7.39 6.31
N ILE A 72 -0.74 -8.04 5.18
CA ILE A 72 -1.77 -7.57 4.24
C ILE A 72 -3.11 -8.04 4.78
N GLU A 73 -3.74 -7.25 5.62
CA GLU A 73 -5.17 -7.41 5.84
C GLU A 73 -5.85 -6.42 4.90
N ALA A 74 -6.80 -6.93 4.13
CA ALA A 74 -7.36 -6.29 2.94
C ALA A 74 -7.56 -4.78 3.15
N VAL A 75 -6.85 -3.98 2.35
CA VAL A 75 -6.96 -2.52 2.31
C VAL A 75 -8.33 -2.15 1.69
N SER A 76 -9.39 -2.31 2.48
CA SER A 76 -10.61 -1.51 2.39
C SER A 76 -10.40 -0.34 3.35
N MET A 77 -9.75 0.71 2.84
CA MET A 77 -9.57 1.97 3.57
C MET A 77 -10.80 2.85 3.38
N ASP A 78 -11.94 2.33 3.81
CA ASP A 78 -13.17 3.10 3.94
C ASP A 78 -13.21 3.63 5.38
N SER A 79 -12.60 4.80 5.59
CA SER A 79 -12.62 5.63 6.82
C SER A 79 -12.26 5.02 8.18
N THR A 80 -11.98 3.73 8.30
CA THR A 80 -11.68 3.07 9.58
C THR A 80 -10.39 2.27 9.47
N SER A 81 -9.34 2.76 10.11
CA SER A 81 -8.05 2.07 10.20
C SER A 81 -8.23 0.70 10.88
N ILE A 82 -8.19 -0.39 10.13
CA ILE A 82 -8.01 -1.73 10.72
C ILE A 82 -6.53 -1.86 11.07
N LYS A 83 -6.20 -1.63 12.33
CA LYS A 83 -4.91 -2.02 12.90
C LYS A 83 -4.91 -3.54 13.01
N VAL A 84 -3.95 -4.18 12.37
CA VAL A 84 -3.83 -5.63 12.42
C VAL A 84 -2.61 -5.95 13.23
N HIS A 85 -2.87 -6.30 14.49
CA HIS A 85 -1.85 -6.67 15.45
C HIS A 85 -1.07 -7.89 14.92
N PRO A 86 0.26 -7.84 14.86
CA PRO A 86 1.07 -9.04 14.73
C PRO A 86 1.13 -9.88 16.01
N ASP A 87 0.40 -9.53 17.08
CA ASP A 87 0.49 -10.25 18.34
C ASP A 87 -0.53 -11.39 18.43
N GLY A 88 -0.04 -12.55 18.00
CA GLY A 88 -0.62 -13.87 18.21
C GLY A 88 0.52 -14.88 18.25
N THR A 89 1.57 -14.57 19.00
CA THR A 89 2.64 -15.52 19.36
C THR A 89 2.59 -15.68 20.86
N GLY A 90 2.04 -16.80 21.32
CA GLY A 90 2.03 -17.17 22.74
C GLY A 90 0.76 -17.87 23.16
N ALA A 91 0.48 -19.05 22.57
CA ALA A 91 -0.12 -20.10 23.38
C ALA A 91 1.00 -20.64 24.27
N LEU A 92 0.86 -20.49 25.59
CA LEU A 92 1.27 -21.42 26.66
C LEU A 92 0.60 -20.96 27.96
#